data_AF-A0A820E8D4-F1
#
_entry.id   AF-A0A820E8D4-F1
#
_cell.length_a   1.000
_cell.length_b   1.000
_cell.length_c   1.000
_cell.angle_alpha   90.00
_cell.angle_beta   90.00
_cell.angle_gamma   90.00
#
_symmetry.space_group_name_H-M   'P 1'
#
loop_
_entity.id
_entity.type
_entity.pdbx_description
1 polymer ?
#
loop_
_entity_poly.entity_id
_entity_poly.type
_entity_poly.pdbx_seq_one_letter_code
_entity_poly.pdbx_strand_id
1 'polypeptide(L)' 'MASISIDIERVQSFLNKHQTTDRSIVLVTSGGTTVPLEKNTVRFIDNFSTGQRGAASAEYFLERNYIVLFFHRISSILP' A
#
# COMPACT_ATOMS: atom_id res chain seq x y z
N MET A 1 7.00 13.09 -10.41
CA MET A 1 7.57 14.10 -9.50
C MET A 1 6.47 14.79 -8.69
N ALA A 2 5.46 15.43 -9.29
CA ALA A 2 4.37 16.07 -8.52
C ALA A 2 3.56 15.10 -7.63
N SER A 3 3.37 13.85 -8.05
CA SER A 3 2.59 12.86 -7.29
C SER A 3 3.33 12.21 -6.12
N ILE A 4 4.68 12.18 -6.11
CA ILE A 4 5.37 11.54 -4.98
C ILE A 4 5.34 12.45 -3.75
N SER A 5 5.43 13.77 -3.96
CA SER A 5 5.38 14.76 -2.90
C SER A 5 4.03 14.75 -2.18
N ILE A 6 2.91 14.68 -2.92
CA ILE A 6 1.58 14.61 -2.30
C ILE A 6 1.40 13.32 -1.49
N ASP A 7 1.92 12.19 -1.94
CA ASP A 7 1.82 10.93 -1.22
C ASP A 7 2.68 10.94 0.05
N ILE A 8 3.88 11.56 0.01
CA ILE A 8 4.71 11.77 1.20
C ILE A 8 3.96 12.62 2.23
N GLU A 9 3.36 13.73 1.82
CA GLU A 9 2.57 14.60 2.73
C GLU A 9 1.38 13.84 3.34
N ARG A 10 0.68 13.03 2.55
CA ARG A 10 -0.44 12.20 3.03
C ARG A 10 0.01 11.17 4.05
N VAL A 11 1.13 10.48 3.80
CA VAL A 11 1.70 9.51 4.74
C VAL A 11 2.17 10.21 6.01
N GLN A 12 2.86 11.35 5.90
CA GLN A 12 3.27 12.14 7.08
C GLN A 12 2.08 12.59 7.91
N SER A 13 1.03 13.12 7.27
CA SER A 13 -0.21 13.52 7.95
C SER A 13 -0.86 12.35 8.67
N PHE A 14 -0.91 11.18 8.02
CA PHE A 14 -1.43 9.94 8.61
C PHE A 14 -0.62 9.51 9.83
N LEU A 15 0.72 9.50 9.75
CA LEU A 15 1.58 9.14 10.88
C LEU A 15 1.44 10.12 12.04
N ASN A 16 1.43 11.43 11.77
CA ASN A 16 1.27 12.47 12.79
C ASN A 16 -0.07 12.35 13.52
N LYS A 17 -1.16 12.06 12.80
CA LYS A 17 -2.49 11.82 13.39
C LYS A 17 -2.48 10.67 14.41
N HIS A 18 -1.58 9.71 14.25
CA HIS A 18 -1.52 8.48 15.04
C HIS A 18 -0.37 8.44 16.05
N GLN A 19 0.47 9.48 16.10
CA GLN A 19 1.68 9.53 16.93
C GLN A 19 1.42 9.39 18.44
N THR A 20 0.26 9.85 18.92
CA THR A 20 -0.11 9.82 20.34
C THR A 20 -0.98 8.62 20.71
N THR A 21 -1.28 7.73 19.76
CA THR A 21 -2.09 6.54 20.02
C THR A 21 -1.21 5.42 20.58
N ASP A 22 -1.73 4.63 21.52
CA ASP A 22 -1.07 3.43 22.06
C ASP A 22 -1.19 2.21 21.11
N ARG A 23 -1.36 2.48 19.81
CA ARG A 23 -1.58 1.46 18.78
C ARG A 23 -0.35 1.35 17.90
N SER A 24 0.07 0.11 17.63
CA SER A 24 1.14 -0.15 16.68
C SER A 24 0.68 0.13 15.25
N ILE A 25 1.56 0.75 14.46
CA ILE A 25 1.34 1.02 13.03
C ILE A 25 2.00 -0.10 12.22
N VAL A 26 1.32 -0.62 11.21
CA VAL A 26 1.86 -1.61 10.26
C VAL A 26 1.71 -1.11 8.83
N LEU A 27 2.76 -1.27 8.03
CA LEU A 27 2.72 -1.08 6.59
C LEU A 27 2.51 -2.45 5.93
N VAL A 28 1.41 -2.59 5.20
CA VAL A 28 1.16 -3.76 4.35
C VAL A 28 1.35 -3.35 2.90
N THR A 29 2.24 -4.04 2.19
CA THR A 29 2.39 -3.92 0.74
C THR A 29 1.62 -5.05 0.04
N SER A 30 0.81 -4.73 -0.97
CA SER A 30 -0.09 -5.70 -1.59
C SER A 30 -0.18 -5.57 -3.12
N GLY A 31 -0.38 -6.72 -3.79
CA GLY A 31 -0.45 -6.80 -5.25
C GLY A 31 0.92 -6.95 -5.93
N GLY A 32 0.89 -6.97 -7.26
CA GLY A 32 2.06 -7.12 -8.12
C GLY A 32 2.73 -5.80 -8.48
N THR A 33 4.00 -5.86 -8.85
CA THR A 33 4.73 -4.75 -9.49
C THR A 33 4.90 -5.02 -10.97
N THR A 34 4.89 -3.97 -11.78
CA THR A 34 5.22 -4.06 -13.20
C THR A 34 6.52 -3.34 -13.49
N VAL A 35 7.30 -3.86 -14.45
CA VAL A 35 8.43 -3.15 -15.03
C VAL A 35 8.19 -2.97 -16.54
N PRO A 36 8.16 -1.71 -17.03
CA PRO A 36 7.96 -1.45 -18.45
C PRO A 36 9.21 -1.83 -19.26
N LEU A 37 9.01 -2.36 -20.47
CA LEU A 37 10.12 -2.66 -21.39
C LEU A 37 10.50 -1.46 -22.27
N GLU A 38 9.57 -0.52 -22.46
CA GLU A 38 9.76 0.71 -23.25
C GLU A 38 9.18 1.94 -22.55
N LYS A 39 9.73 3.13 -22.85
CA LYS A 39 9.29 4.42 -22.29
C LYS A 39 7.83 4.73 -22.58
N ASN A 40 7.40 4.48 -23.82
CA ASN A 40 5.99 4.51 -24.21
C ASN A 40 5.47 3.09 -24.06
N THR A 41 5.11 2.74 -22.82
CA THR A 41 4.90 1.34 -22.42
C THR A 41 3.75 0.69 -23.18
N VAL A 42 4.07 -0.32 -23.98
CA VAL A 42 3.12 -1.26 -24.59
C VAL A 42 3.28 -2.64 -23.98
N ARG A 43 4.51 -3.02 -23.63
CA ARG A 43 4.83 -4.31 -23.01
C ARG A 43 5.45 -4.09 -21.64
N PHE A 44 5.17 -5.00 -20.72
CA PHE A 44 5.71 -4.99 -19.37
C PHE A 44 5.84 -6.41 -18.84
N ILE A 45 6.75 -6.60 -17.88
CA ILE A 45 6.81 -7.81 -17.05
C ILE A 45 5.99 -7.53 -15.79
N ASP A 46 5.13 -8.47 -15.40
CA ASP A 46 4.26 -8.36 -14.22
C ASP A 46 4.57 -9.46 -13.22
N ASN A 47 4.68 -9.11 -11.94
CA ASN A 47 4.76 -10.06 -10.84
C ASN A 47 3.33 -10.44 -10.42
N PHE A 48 2.88 -11.64 -10.77
CA PHE A 48 1.52 -12.08 -10.47
C PHE A 48 1.21 -12.07 -8.96
N SER A 49 0.21 -11.26 -8.60
CA SER A 49 -0.37 -11.24 -7.26
C SER A 49 -1.73 -10.55 -7.31
N THR A 50 -2.78 -11.25 -6.87
CA THR A 50 -4.14 -10.70 -6.76
C THR A 50 -4.28 -9.71 -5.60
N GLY A 51 -3.34 -9.73 -4.65
CA GLY A 51 -3.41 -8.94 -3.41
C GLY A 51 -4.21 -9.60 -2.28
N GLN A 52 -4.78 -10.81 -2.49
CA GLN A 52 -5.63 -11.47 -1.50
C GLN A 52 -4.97 -11.64 -0.12
N ARG A 53 -3.69 -12.04 -0.10
CA ARG A 53 -2.94 -12.19 1.18
C ARG A 53 -2.76 -10.85 1.89
N GLY A 54 -2.46 -9.78 1.15
CA GLY A 54 -2.31 -8.45 1.72
C GLY A 54 -3.62 -7.94 2.30
N ALA A 55 -4.73 -8.07 1.57
CA ALA A 55 -6.06 -7.67 2.04
C ALA A 55 -6.45 -8.40 3.33
N ALA A 56 -6.39 -9.74 3.32
CA ALA A 56 -6.69 -10.54 4.51
C ALA A 56 -5.77 -10.22 5.70
N SER A 57 -4.48 -9.92 5.44
CA SER A 57 -3.55 -9.53 6.51
C SER A 57 -3.90 -8.18 7.11
N ALA A 58 -4.34 -7.21 6.28
CA ALA A 58 -4.77 -5.91 6.75
C ALA A 58 -6.02 -6.00 7.64
N GLU A 59 -7.03 -6.79 7.24
CA GLU A 59 -8.19 -7.11 8.09
C GLU A 59 -7.75 -7.70 9.44
N TYR A 60 -6.87 -8.72 9.41
CA TYR A 60 -6.35 -9.37 10.60
C TYR A 60 -5.62 -8.42 11.57
N PHE A 61 -4.88 -7.43 11.03
CA PHE A 61 -4.21 -6.40 11.82
C PHE A 61 -5.20 -5.39 12.41
N LEU A 62 -6.21 -4.97 11.64
CA LEU A 62 -7.28 -4.09 12.13
C LEU A 62 -8.02 -4.74 13.32
N GLU A 63 -8.35 -6.03 13.22
CA GLU A 63 -8.94 -6.81 14.32
C GLU A 63 -8.08 -6.86 15.58
N ARG A 64 -6.75 -6.77 15.44
CA ARG A 64 -5.76 -6.74 16.54
C ARG A 64 -5.38 -5.34 16.99
N ASN A 65 -6.21 -4.36 16.66
CA ASN A 65 -6.03 -2.97 17.07
C ASN A 65 -4.77 -2.30 16.50
N TYR A 66 -4.24 -2.78 15.37
CA TYR A 66 -3.19 -2.07 14.64
C TYR A 66 -3.77 -0.95 13.80
N ILE A 67 -2.97 0.07 13.54
CA ILE A 67 -3.25 1.09 12.52
C ILE A 67 -2.58 0.62 11.24
N VAL A 68 -3.35 0.40 10.18
CA VAL A 68 -2.84 -0.18 8.94
C VAL A 68 -2.65 0.90 7.88
N LEU A 69 -1.41 1.03 7.38
CA LEU A 69 -1.10 1.74 6.16
C LEU A 69 -1.03 0.70 5.02
N PHE A 70 -1.99 0.75 4.10
CA PHE A 70 -2.12 -0.25 3.02
C PHE A 70 -1.64 0.32 1.68
N PHE A 71 -0.43 -0.05 1.28
CA PHE A 71 0.16 0.36 -0.01
C PHE A 71 -0.03 -0.76 -1.03
N HIS A 72 -0.82 -0.51 -2.08
CA HIS A 72 -1.24 -1.60 -2.97
C HIS A 72 -1.17 -1.24 -4.45
N ARG A 73 -1.09 -2.27 -5.29
CA ARG A 73 -1.27 -2.13 -6.73
C ARG A 73 -2.69 -1.65 -7.02
N ILE A 74 -2.82 -0.61 -7.83
CA ILE A 74 -4.12 -0.18 -8.37
C ILE A 74 -4.74 -1.39 -9.09
N SER A 75 -6.00 -1.74 -8.76
CA SER A 75 -6.76 -2.94 -9.18
C SER A 75 -6.51 -4.25 -8.41
N SER A 76 -5.63 -4.29 -7.40
CA SER A 76 -5.58 -5.46 -6.50
C SER A 76 -6.79 -5.51 -5.55
N ILE A 77 -7.03 -6.67 -4.95
CA ILE A 77 -8.02 -6.83 -3.87
C ILE A 77 -7.68 -5.87 -2.71
N LEU A 78 -8.73 -5.27 -2.16
CA LEU A 78 -8.68 -4.40 -0.98
C LEU A 78 -9.23 -5.14 0.25
N PRO A 79 -8.77 -4.77 1.45
CA PRO A 79 -9.39 -5.18 2.71
C PRO A 79 -10.79 -4.57 2.89
#